data_AF-A0A327J0E0-F1
#
_entry.id   AF-A0A327J0E0-F1
#
_cell.length_a   1.000
_cell.length_b   1.000
_cell.length_c   1.000
_cell.angle_alpha   90.00
_cell.angle_beta   90.00
_cell.angle_gamma   90.00
#
_symmetry.space_group_name_H-M   'P 1'
#
loop_
_entity.id
_entity.type
_entity.pdbx_description
1 polymer ?
#
loop_
_entity_poly.entity_id
_entity_poly.type
_entity_poly.pdbx_seq_one_letter_code
_entity_poly.pdbx_strand_id
1 'polypeptide(L)'
;MINPVNTFPVSYNTAIPNNVSQMQSQTIQQPPVQNPNMSGLDALAAYNQPTQKMSAPKHIEPALPTVLQPEAIKAIKGERIYTSTGTLDSIVSKGDNTKTVYKMDAAAPNDAIRKIEYYDNSTGKLKFVQENFNLIEKGKMPQIKETSIKEFDQNTGKIKKETIYCNGKLDGVKEFEYSPDGGFEKIYGVYPDGKSDVTEICYKTNSSRLTAFDKKGNVDYVTVKDSNKGTVQSTQYKNGVPVKISQTKNTVIPNSINKNPMTDSELVPTNPINLGYDPKDVQGDKSYYSNGALESITTMTDNGVVMHKFNPDGTLSGIMNQSGKDDKTIIFNRTSEGQKYYSVEEKLDDDVYKTTIFNQDGSKEVVVMDNKNKSEKNAVYSKDGNLEKYFEYSKDDKMMMEFDKQGNVINIYN
;
A
#
# COMPACT_ATOMS: atom_id res chain seq x y z
N MET A 1 -34.26 -41.31 62.16
CA MET A 1 -34.13 -41.36 63.64
C MET A 1 -33.00 -40.43 64.05
N ILE A 2 -33.09 -39.86 65.26
CA ILE A 2 -31.98 -39.49 66.14
C ILE A 2 -30.90 -38.53 65.56
N ASN A 3 -31.20 -37.25 65.71
CA ASN A 3 -30.29 -36.25 66.31
C ASN A 3 -30.25 -36.49 67.85
N PRO A 4 -29.40 -35.83 68.68
CA PRO A 4 -28.10 -35.17 68.43
C PRO A 4 -27.03 -35.60 69.48
N VAL A 5 -25.89 -34.90 69.54
CA VAL A 5 -25.25 -34.53 70.82
C VAL A 5 -24.85 -33.05 70.75
N ASN A 6 -25.10 -32.28 71.82
CA ASN A 6 -24.75 -30.86 71.94
C ASN A 6 -24.55 -30.50 73.43
N THR A 7 -23.55 -29.70 73.76
CA THR A 7 -23.31 -29.21 75.14
C THR A 7 -22.56 -27.87 75.15
N PHE A 8 -23.12 -26.87 75.82
CA PHE A 8 -22.56 -25.52 76.05
C PHE A 8 -21.73 -25.46 77.34
N PRO A 9 -20.92 -24.39 77.58
CA PRO A 9 -21.39 -23.11 78.19
C PRO A 9 -21.24 -21.89 77.23
N VAL A 10 -21.86 -20.69 77.34
CA VAL A 10 -22.39 -19.86 78.47
C VAL A 10 -21.26 -19.23 79.31
N SER A 11 -20.98 -17.92 79.34
CA SER A 11 -21.65 -16.68 78.86
C SER A 11 -20.56 -15.59 78.57
N TYR A 12 -20.75 -14.27 78.35
CA TYR A 12 -21.88 -13.31 78.46
C TYR A 12 -21.61 -12.06 77.56
N ASN A 13 -22.32 -10.93 77.74
CA ASN A 13 -22.13 -9.66 76.98
C ASN A 13 -21.13 -8.69 77.63
N THR A 14 -20.33 -7.98 76.82
CA THR A 14 -19.89 -6.58 77.05
C THR A 14 -19.54 -5.92 75.71
N ALA A 15 -19.41 -4.59 75.67
CA ALA A 15 -19.70 -3.78 74.48
C ALA A 15 -18.47 -3.28 73.66
N ILE A 16 -18.78 -2.40 72.69
CA ILE A 16 -17.91 -1.56 71.82
C ILE A 16 -17.10 -2.35 70.74
N PRO A 17 -16.71 -1.71 69.60
CA PRO A 17 -17.59 -1.56 68.43
C PRO A 17 -17.11 -2.34 67.19
N ASN A 18 -17.89 -2.26 66.10
CA ASN A 18 -17.60 -2.89 64.80
C ASN A 18 -16.17 -2.62 64.28
N ASN A 19 -15.36 -3.67 64.20
CA ASN A 19 -14.18 -3.73 63.35
C ASN A 19 -14.32 -4.92 62.40
N VAL A 20 -14.95 -4.69 61.24
CA VAL A 20 -14.90 -5.65 60.14
C VAL A 20 -13.56 -5.46 59.45
N SER A 21 -12.65 -6.43 59.61
CA SER A 21 -11.36 -6.45 58.92
C SER A 21 -11.56 -6.58 57.40
N GLN A 22 -11.72 -5.45 56.72
CA GLN A 22 -11.61 -5.39 55.27
C GLN A 22 -10.22 -5.87 54.87
N MET A 23 -10.15 -6.94 54.07
CA MET A 23 -8.93 -7.26 53.33
C MET A 23 -8.57 -6.05 52.49
N GLN A 24 -7.45 -5.40 52.81
CA GLN A 24 -7.04 -4.17 52.14
C GLN A 24 -6.74 -4.46 50.67
N SER A 25 -7.49 -3.80 49.79
CA SER A 25 -7.07 -3.62 48.40
C SER A 25 -5.66 -3.03 48.41
N GLN A 26 -4.69 -3.74 47.85
CA GLN A 26 -3.35 -3.17 47.64
C GLN A 26 -3.45 -2.09 46.56
N THR A 27 -3.67 -0.85 46.99
CA THR A 27 -3.52 0.33 46.16
C THR A 27 -2.07 0.43 45.74
N ILE A 28 -1.80 0.13 44.46
CA ILE A 28 -0.50 0.38 43.84
C ILE A 28 -0.28 1.88 43.88
N GLN A 29 0.54 2.35 44.83
CA GLN A 29 0.92 3.75 44.91
C GLN A 29 1.77 4.09 43.70
N GLN A 30 1.17 4.80 42.74
CA GLN A 30 1.95 5.50 41.72
C GLN A 30 2.84 6.54 42.43
N PRO A 31 4.13 6.65 42.07
CA PRO A 31 4.97 7.72 42.62
C PRO A 31 4.38 9.08 42.22
N PRO A 32 4.37 10.08 43.12
CA PRO A 32 3.75 11.37 42.85
C PRO A 32 4.46 12.09 41.69
N VAL A 33 3.67 12.55 40.71
CA VAL A 33 4.19 13.17 39.48
C VAL A 33 4.79 14.55 39.78
N GLN A 34 6.12 14.62 39.80
CA GLN A 34 6.87 15.87 39.96
C GLN A 34 6.89 16.71 38.68
N ASN A 35 5.78 17.40 38.39
CA ASN A 35 5.69 18.77 37.83
C ASN A 35 4.30 19.01 37.19
N PRO A 36 3.50 19.99 37.67
CA PRO A 36 2.18 20.26 37.10
C PRO A 36 2.20 21.10 35.81
N ASN A 37 3.36 21.64 35.41
CA ASN A 37 3.49 22.54 34.25
C ASN A 37 4.03 21.82 33.00
N MET A 38 3.47 20.67 32.65
CA MET A 38 3.73 19.97 31.37
C MET A 38 2.69 20.39 30.32
N SER A 39 3.09 20.50 29.05
CA SER A 39 2.14 20.83 27.97
C SER A 39 1.23 19.64 27.64
N GLY A 40 0.13 19.90 26.93
CA GLY A 40 -0.78 18.83 26.49
C GLY A 40 -0.13 17.77 25.57
N LEU A 41 0.98 18.10 24.92
CA LEU A 41 1.80 17.16 24.14
C LEU A 41 2.69 16.30 25.05
N ASP A 42 3.35 16.92 26.03
CA ASP A 42 4.16 16.22 27.03
C ASP A 42 3.31 15.23 27.85
N ALA A 43 2.09 15.63 28.21
CA ALA A 43 1.11 14.79 28.88
C ALA A 43 0.73 13.55 28.04
N LEU A 44 0.51 13.70 26.72
CA LEU A 44 0.25 12.57 25.82
C LEU A 44 1.45 11.64 25.67
N ALA A 45 2.67 12.20 25.63
CA ALA A 45 3.90 11.42 25.57
C ALA A 45 4.20 10.67 26.89
N ALA A 46 3.86 11.27 28.04
CA ALA A 46 4.01 10.66 29.35
C ALA A 46 2.96 9.57 29.62
N TYR A 47 1.70 9.78 29.21
CA TYR A 47 0.61 8.81 29.44
C TYR A 47 0.81 7.50 28.66
N ASN A 48 1.56 7.53 27.55
CA ASN A 48 1.92 6.35 26.75
C ASN A 48 3.38 5.90 26.93
N GLN A 49 4.00 6.16 28.10
CA GLN A 49 5.21 5.44 28.51
C GLN A 49 4.95 3.92 28.48
N PRO A 50 5.90 3.09 28.00
CA PRO A 50 5.69 1.66 27.74
C PRO A 50 5.60 0.81 29.02
N THR A 51 4.50 0.97 29.75
CA THR A 51 4.12 0.17 30.92
C THR A 51 3.62 -1.22 30.52
N GLN A 52 3.08 -1.36 29.30
CA GLN A 52 3.06 -2.65 28.63
C GLN A 52 4.46 -2.94 28.07
N LYS A 53 5.11 -3.98 28.62
CA LYS A 53 5.90 -4.87 27.78
C LYS A 53 4.96 -5.36 26.68
N MET A 54 5.17 -4.94 25.44
CA MET A 54 4.52 -5.62 24.33
C MET A 54 4.95 -7.10 24.34
N SER A 55 4.06 -7.96 23.85
CA SER A 55 4.37 -9.35 23.53
C SER A 55 5.65 -9.42 22.69
N ALA A 56 6.43 -10.50 22.88
CA ALA A 56 7.68 -10.70 22.14
C ALA A 56 7.47 -10.51 20.63
N PRO A 57 8.48 -9.99 19.89
CA PRO A 57 8.35 -9.65 18.47
C PRO A 57 7.60 -10.73 17.67
N LYS A 58 6.52 -10.32 17.01
CA LYS A 58 5.60 -11.23 16.30
C LYS A 58 6.40 -12.04 15.29
N HIS A 59 6.52 -13.34 15.48
CA HIS A 59 7.15 -14.19 14.46
C HIS A 59 6.17 -14.36 13.31
N ILE A 60 6.58 -13.97 12.10
CA ILE A 60 5.75 -14.02 10.89
C ILE A 60 6.50 -14.87 9.87
N GLU A 61 5.87 -15.96 9.40
CA GLU A 61 6.48 -16.84 8.41
C GLU A 61 6.36 -16.20 7.00
N PRO A 62 7.49 -15.96 6.30
CA PRO A 62 7.50 -15.38 4.96
C PRO A 62 6.90 -16.38 3.94
N ALA A 63 6.08 -15.88 3.02
CA ALA A 63 5.57 -16.70 1.93
C ALA A 63 6.69 -17.01 0.93
N LEU A 64 6.81 -18.27 0.49
CA LEU A 64 7.86 -18.66 -0.45
C LEU A 64 7.48 -18.30 -1.91
N PRO A 65 8.39 -17.68 -2.69
CA PRO A 65 8.10 -17.30 -4.07
C PRO A 65 8.11 -18.51 -5.02
N THR A 66 7.12 -18.58 -5.91
CA THR A 66 7.13 -19.51 -7.05
C THR A 66 8.02 -18.92 -8.14
N VAL A 67 9.26 -19.41 -8.24
CA VAL A 67 10.24 -19.01 -9.27
C VAL A 67 10.33 -20.10 -10.33
N LEU A 68 9.94 -19.79 -11.57
CA LEU A 68 9.95 -20.72 -12.70
C LEU A 68 10.94 -20.24 -13.77
N GLN A 69 11.81 -21.14 -14.23
CA GLN A 69 12.67 -20.93 -15.40
C GLN A 69 11.86 -21.05 -16.70
N PRO A 70 12.32 -20.50 -17.85
CA PRO A 70 11.59 -20.55 -19.12
C PRO A 70 11.13 -21.94 -19.56
N GLU A 71 11.95 -22.97 -19.29
CA GLU A 71 11.67 -24.37 -19.58
C GLU A 71 10.49 -24.89 -18.75
N ALA A 72 10.36 -24.44 -17.49
CA ALA A 72 9.26 -24.77 -16.62
C ALA A 72 7.95 -24.08 -17.05
N ILE A 73 8.01 -22.85 -17.58
CA ILE A 73 6.82 -22.15 -18.14
C ILE A 73 6.22 -22.95 -19.30
N LYS A 74 7.06 -23.56 -20.13
CA LYS A 74 6.64 -24.45 -21.23
C LYS A 74 5.91 -25.69 -20.67
N ALA A 75 6.35 -26.23 -19.53
CA ALA A 75 5.76 -27.39 -18.86
C ALA A 75 4.50 -27.12 -17.99
N ILE A 76 4.07 -25.86 -17.79
CA ILE A 76 2.85 -25.55 -17.00
C ILE A 76 1.61 -26.19 -17.66
N LYS A 77 0.89 -27.00 -16.89
CA LYS A 77 -0.41 -27.56 -17.29
C LYS A 77 -1.51 -26.51 -17.12
N GLY A 78 -2.30 -26.30 -18.16
CA GLY A 78 -3.43 -25.39 -18.14
C GLY A 78 -3.91 -25.03 -19.55
N GLU A 79 -5.01 -24.29 -19.60
CA GLU A 79 -5.51 -23.61 -20.79
C GLU A 79 -4.54 -22.47 -21.13
N ARG A 80 -3.87 -22.53 -22.29
CA ARG A 80 -2.93 -21.49 -22.74
C ARG A 80 -3.67 -20.46 -23.58
N ILE A 81 -3.67 -19.21 -23.16
CA ILE A 81 -4.41 -18.12 -23.79
C ILE A 81 -3.43 -17.25 -24.58
N TYR A 82 -3.65 -17.19 -25.89
CA TYR A 82 -2.88 -16.40 -26.83
C TYR A 82 -3.70 -15.20 -27.33
N THR A 83 -3.02 -14.10 -27.63
CA THR A 83 -3.56 -12.98 -28.43
C THR A 83 -3.93 -13.46 -29.84
N SER A 84 -4.73 -12.67 -30.55
CA SER A 84 -4.98 -12.82 -32.00
C SER A 84 -3.70 -12.80 -32.85
N THR A 85 -2.63 -12.18 -32.35
CA THR A 85 -1.28 -12.20 -32.94
C THR A 85 -0.44 -13.43 -32.59
N GLY A 86 -0.98 -14.40 -31.83
CA GLY A 86 -0.31 -15.65 -31.45
C GLY A 86 0.68 -15.52 -30.28
N THR A 87 0.69 -14.40 -29.57
CA THR A 87 1.54 -14.17 -28.38
C THR A 87 0.86 -14.74 -27.14
N LEU A 88 1.59 -15.47 -26.29
CA LEU A 88 1.06 -16.02 -25.04
C LEU A 88 0.83 -14.88 -24.01
N ASP A 89 -0.43 -14.61 -23.63
CA ASP A 89 -0.76 -13.68 -22.54
C ASP A 89 -0.72 -14.40 -21.19
N SER A 90 -1.35 -15.56 -21.10
CA SER A 90 -1.52 -16.25 -19.81
C SER A 90 -1.76 -17.75 -19.94
N ILE A 91 -1.59 -18.45 -18.81
CA ILE A 91 -1.91 -19.88 -18.65
C ILE A 91 -2.86 -20.02 -17.46
N VAL A 92 -4.03 -20.62 -17.67
CA VAL A 92 -5.07 -20.81 -16.66
C VAL A 92 -5.12 -22.29 -16.27
N SER A 93 -4.68 -22.59 -15.04
CA SER A 93 -4.74 -23.93 -14.46
C SER A 93 -5.91 -24.02 -13.48
N LYS A 94 -6.85 -24.93 -13.75
CA LYS A 94 -8.00 -25.22 -12.86
C LYS A 94 -7.73 -26.54 -12.14
N GLY A 95 -7.43 -26.47 -10.84
CA GLY A 95 -7.51 -27.61 -9.93
C GLY A 95 -8.87 -27.64 -9.23
N ASP A 96 -9.12 -28.63 -8.38
CA ASP A 96 -10.45 -28.87 -7.78
C ASP A 96 -10.95 -27.67 -6.96
N ASN A 97 -10.10 -27.15 -6.07
CA ASN A 97 -10.44 -26.07 -5.13
C ASN A 97 -9.91 -24.69 -5.55
N THR A 98 -9.01 -24.60 -6.53
CA THR A 98 -8.38 -23.33 -6.93
C THR A 98 -8.15 -23.19 -8.44
N LYS A 99 -8.30 -21.96 -8.92
CA LYS A 99 -7.89 -21.51 -10.26
C LYS A 99 -6.61 -20.70 -10.12
N THR A 100 -5.53 -21.15 -10.73
CA THR A 100 -4.29 -20.38 -10.85
C THR A 100 -4.22 -19.72 -12.23
N VAL A 101 -3.91 -18.43 -12.28
CA VAL A 101 -3.65 -17.69 -13.52
C VAL A 101 -2.20 -17.24 -13.48
N TYR A 102 -1.38 -17.76 -14.41
CA TYR A 102 -0.03 -17.26 -14.66
C TYR A 102 -0.13 -16.24 -15.78
N LYS A 103 0.10 -14.95 -15.52
CA LYS A 103 0.17 -13.91 -16.56
C LYS A 103 1.63 -13.65 -16.94
N MET A 104 1.91 -13.76 -18.23
CA MET A 104 3.25 -13.66 -18.78
C MET A 104 3.75 -12.21 -18.75
N ASP A 105 5.06 -12.03 -18.88
CA ASP A 105 5.65 -10.70 -19.05
C ASP A 105 5.54 -10.25 -20.51
N ALA A 106 4.96 -9.08 -20.77
CA ALA A 106 4.72 -8.58 -22.13
C ALA A 106 6.02 -8.38 -22.94
N ALA A 107 7.17 -8.18 -22.27
CA ALA A 107 8.47 -8.07 -22.93
C ALA A 107 9.19 -9.43 -23.13
N ALA A 108 8.74 -10.50 -22.48
CA ALA A 108 9.29 -11.85 -22.62
C ALA A 108 8.19 -12.95 -22.47
N PRO A 109 7.16 -12.97 -23.34
CA PRO A 109 5.90 -13.69 -23.09
C PRO A 109 5.98 -15.22 -23.06
N ASN A 110 7.10 -15.82 -23.48
CA ASN A 110 7.32 -17.27 -23.40
C ASN A 110 8.29 -17.69 -22.28
N ASP A 111 8.97 -16.72 -21.66
CA ASP A 111 10.19 -16.93 -20.87
C ASP A 111 10.18 -16.23 -19.51
N ALA A 112 9.23 -15.31 -19.25
CA ALA A 112 9.02 -14.69 -17.93
C ALA A 112 7.54 -14.63 -17.54
N ILE A 113 7.28 -14.77 -16.24
CA ILE A 113 5.96 -14.59 -15.63
C ILE A 113 5.96 -13.27 -14.86
N ARG A 114 5.09 -12.34 -15.23
CA ARG A 114 4.90 -11.05 -14.52
C ARG A 114 4.07 -11.20 -13.25
N LYS A 115 3.06 -12.07 -13.28
CA LYS A 115 2.07 -12.21 -12.19
C LYS A 115 1.54 -13.65 -12.05
N ILE A 116 1.27 -14.08 -10.82
CA ILE A 116 0.56 -15.33 -10.53
C ILE A 116 -0.59 -15.02 -9.58
N GLU A 117 -1.82 -15.33 -9.97
CA GLU A 117 -3.04 -15.08 -9.19
C GLU A 117 -3.75 -16.39 -8.87
N TYR A 118 -4.02 -16.65 -7.59
CA TYR A 118 -4.71 -17.86 -7.12
C TYR A 118 -6.10 -17.47 -6.60
N TYR A 119 -7.14 -17.96 -7.26
CA TYR A 119 -8.53 -17.75 -6.88
C TYR A 119 -9.10 -19.00 -6.21
N ASP A 120 -9.98 -18.79 -5.24
CA ASP A 120 -10.80 -19.84 -4.66
C ASP A 120 -11.96 -20.20 -5.59
N ASN A 121 -12.10 -21.48 -5.97
CA ASN A 121 -13.15 -21.89 -6.90
C ASN A 121 -14.57 -21.73 -6.34
N SER A 122 -14.74 -21.76 -5.01
CA SER A 122 -16.08 -21.71 -4.38
C SER A 122 -16.61 -20.29 -4.19
N THR A 123 -15.72 -19.30 -4.05
CA THR A 123 -16.10 -17.89 -3.83
C THR A 123 -15.72 -16.96 -4.98
N GLY A 124 -14.86 -17.38 -5.89
CA GLY A 124 -14.27 -16.54 -6.94
C GLY A 124 -13.29 -15.46 -6.42
N LYS A 125 -13.04 -15.39 -5.10
CA LYS A 125 -12.13 -14.41 -4.51
C LYS A 125 -10.66 -14.78 -4.72
N LEU A 126 -9.82 -13.75 -4.77
CA LEU A 126 -8.36 -13.89 -4.78
C LEU A 126 -7.89 -14.36 -3.39
N LYS A 127 -7.06 -15.40 -3.33
CA LYS A 127 -6.43 -15.94 -2.11
C LYS A 127 -5.02 -15.41 -1.91
N PHE A 128 -4.28 -15.33 -3.01
CA PHE A 128 -2.86 -15.05 -3.05
C PHE A 128 -2.53 -14.43 -4.41
N VAL A 129 -1.60 -13.47 -4.41
CA VAL A 129 -0.95 -12.97 -5.63
C VAL A 129 0.56 -12.91 -5.43
N GLN A 130 1.29 -13.26 -6.48
CA GLN A 130 2.72 -12.98 -6.62
C GLN A 130 2.93 -12.05 -7.83
N GLU A 131 3.68 -10.98 -7.63
CA GLU A 131 4.06 -10.00 -8.66
C GLU A 131 5.59 -10.00 -8.78
N ASN A 132 6.11 -10.38 -9.95
CA ASN A 132 7.55 -10.42 -10.24
C ASN A 132 7.93 -9.19 -11.06
N PHE A 133 8.92 -8.42 -10.63
CA PHE A 133 9.46 -7.30 -11.38
C PHE A 133 10.70 -7.77 -12.14
N ASN A 134 10.52 -8.03 -13.43
CA ASN A 134 11.51 -8.66 -14.28
C ASN A 134 12.39 -7.61 -14.98
N LEU A 135 13.71 -7.77 -14.92
CA LEU A 135 14.63 -7.14 -15.86
C LEU A 135 14.70 -8.03 -17.11
N ILE A 136 14.19 -7.50 -18.23
CA ILE A 136 14.24 -8.12 -19.56
C ILE A 136 15.29 -7.38 -20.39
N GLU A 137 16.33 -8.07 -20.82
CA GLU A 137 17.38 -7.52 -21.68
C GLU A 137 17.58 -8.40 -22.91
N LYS A 138 17.67 -7.78 -24.10
CA LYS A 138 17.75 -8.50 -25.38
C LYS A 138 18.95 -9.45 -25.41
N GLY A 139 18.68 -10.74 -25.60
CA GLY A 139 19.71 -11.79 -25.67
C GLY A 139 20.20 -12.30 -24.31
N LYS A 140 19.54 -11.95 -23.20
CA LYS A 140 19.81 -12.50 -21.86
C LYS A 140 18.57 -13.19 -21.30
N MET A 141 18.79 -14.13 -20.37
CA MET A 141 17.71 -14.74 -19.60
C MET A 141 17.04 -13.68 -18.71
N PRO A 142 15.69 -13.67 -18.60
CA PRO A 142 14.97 -12.80 -17.66
C PRO A 142 15.50 -12.91 -16.23
N GLN A 143 15.61 -11.76 -15.52
CA GLN A 143 16.03 -11.73 -14.13
C GLN A 143 14.96 -11.09 -13.25
N ILE A 144 14.42 -11.85 -12.29
CA ILE A 144 13.54 -11.30 -11.25
C ILE A 144 14.36 -10.39 -10.33
N LYS A 145 14.04 -9.10 -10.29
CA LYS A 145 14.68 -8.09 -9.42
C LYS A 145 13.95 -7.93 -8.10
N GLU A 146 12.63 -8.00 -8.14
CA GLU A 146 11.78 -8.01 -6.95
C GLU A 146 10.66 -9.03 -7.13
N THR A 147 10.27 -9.71 -6.05
CA THR A 147 9.02 -10.45 -5.95
C THR A 147 8.24 -9.95 -4.74
N SER A 148 7.05 -9.38 -4.99
CA SER A 148 6.06 -9.09 -3.96
C SER A 148 5.04 -10.23 -3.92
N ILE A 149 4.74 -10.74 -2.72
CA ILE A 149 3.71 -11.76 -2.46
C ILE A 149 2.69 -11.19 -1.49
N LYS A 150 1.39 -11.25 -1.81
CA LYS A 150 0.30 -10.79 -0.94
C LYS A 150 -0.75 -11.89 -0.76
N GLU A 151 -1.04 -12.22 0.49
CA GLU A 151 -2.12 -13.13 0.92
C GLU A 151 -3.33 -12.31 1.37
N PHE A 152 -4.56 -12.75 1.03
CA PHE A 152 -5.79 -11.99 1.31
C PHE A 152 -6.71 -12.68 2.33
N ASP A 153 -7.29 -11.91 3.25
CA ASP A 153 -8.39 -12.42 4.07
C ASP A 153 -9.63 -12.69 3.20
N GLN A 154 -10.15 -13.91 3.28
CA GLN A 154 -11.21 -14.38 2.39
C GLN A 154 -12.59 -13.82 2.75
N ASN A 155 -12.75 -13.19 3.91
CA ASN A 155 -13.99 -12.53 4.30
C ASN A 155 -14.04 -11.12 3.70
N THR A 156 -13.05 -10.29 4.03
CA THR A 156 -12.97 -8.85 3.69
C THR A 156 -12.37 -8.56 2.32
N GLY A 157 -11.52 -9.44 1.79
CA GLY A 157 -10.78 -9.21 0.53
C GLY A 157 -9.54 -8.33 0.66
N LYS A 158 -9.19 -7.86 1.88
CA LYS A 158 -7.99 -7.06 2.13
C LYS A 158 -6.71 -7.90 2.21
N ILE A 159 -5.56 -7.28 2.00
CA ILE A 159 -4.25 -7.90 2.27
C ILE A 159 -4.18 -8.28 3.75
N LYS A 160 -3.89 -9.55 4.05
CA LYS A 160 -3.62 -10.05 5.41
C LYS A 160 -2.11 -10.07 5.69
N LYS A 161 -1.30 -10.44 4.70
CA LYS A 161 0.15 -10.54 4.81
C LYS A 161 0.82 -10.18 3.48
N GLU A 162 1.94 -9.48 3.55
CA GLU A 162 2.83 -9.19 2.41
C GLU A 162 4.23 -9.77 2.70
N THR A 163 4.90 -10.32 1.69
CA THR A 163 6.31 -10.74 1.75
C THR A 163 7.04 -10.22 0.52
N ILE A 164 8.18 -9.55 0.72
CA ILE A 164 8.96 -8.93 -0.37
C ILE A 164 10.33 -9.61 -0.45
N TYR A 165 10.75 -9.95 -1.67
CA TYR A 165 12.09 -10.47 -1.97
C TYR A 165 12.82 -9.58 -2.97
N CYS A 166 13.99 -9.08 -2.59
CA CYS A 166 14.88 -8.28 -3.43
C CYS A 166 16.05 -9.14 -3.94
N ASN A 167 16.18 -9.27 -5.27
CA ASN A 167 17.17 -10.12 -5.96
C ASN A 167 17.26 -11.55 -5.37
N GLY A 168 16.11 -12.16 -5.08
CA GLY A 168 16.00 -13.52 -4.54
C GLY A 168 16.28 -13.67 -3.04
N LYS A 169 16.58 -12.59 -2.31
CA LYS A 169 16.72 -12.57 -0.85
C LYS A 169 15.46 -11.97 -0.22
N LEU A 170 15.03 -12.47 0.93
CA LEU A 170 13.97 -11.83 1.71
C LEU A 170 14.41 -10.39 2.04
N ASP A 171 13.51 -9.43 1.85
CA ASP A 171 13.69 -8.02 2.20
C ASP A 171 12.90 -7.67 3.48
N GLY A 172 11.65 -8.15 3.56
CA GLY A 172 10.83 -8.09 4.76
C GLY A 172 9.51 -8.84 4.60
N VAL A 173 8.82 -9.02 5.73
CA VAL A 173 7.46 -9.56 5.79
C VAL A 173 6.60 -8.66 6.68
N LYS A 174 5.32 -8.47 6.29
CA LYS A 174 4.36 -7.60 7.00
C LYS A 174 3.05 -8.35 7.21
N GLU A 175 2.46 -8.25 8.40
CA GLU A 175 1.05 -8.63 8.64
C GLU A 175 0.18 -7.40 8.91
N PHE A 176 -1.10 -7.49 8.52
CA PHE A 176 -2.05 -6.37 8.52
C PHE A 176 -3.30 -6.73 9.34
N GLU A 177 -3.69 -5.84 10.24
CA GLU A 177 -4.88 -5.93 11.10
C GLU A 177 -5.74 -4.66 10.90
N TYR A 178 -7.02 -4.83 10.56
CA TYR A 178 -7.94 -3.71 10.28
C TYR A 178 -9.05 -3.61 11.31
N SER A 179 -9.52 -2.39 11.61
CA SER A 179 -10.78 -2.21 12.32
C SER A 179 -11.98 -2.62 11.44
N PRO A 180 -13.09 -3.12 12.03
CA PRO A 180 -14.29 -3.49 11.28
C PRO A 180 -14.93 -2.34 10.49
N ASP A 181 -14.70 -1.08 10.90
CA ASP A 181 -15.19 0.12 10.24
C ASP A 181 -14.19 0.72 9.21
N GLY A 182 -13.02 0.09 9.04
CA GLY A 182 -11.94 0.56 8.16
C GLY A 182 -11.27 1.87 8.58
N GLY A 183 -11.65 2.47 9.72
CA GLY A 183 -11.10 3.74 10.20
C GLY A 183 -9.68 3.64 10.77
N PHE A 184 -9.20 2.43 11.03
CA PHE A 184 -7.89 2.12 11.59
C PHE A 184 -7.26 0.88 10.94
N GLU A 185 -5.93 0.91 10.82
CA GLU A 185 -5.08 -0.16 10.32
C GLU A 185 -3.85 -0.29 11.20
N LYS A 186 -3.34 -1.52 11.35
CA LYS A 186 -2.11 -1.83 12.07
C LYS A 186 -1.28 -2.83 11.28
N ILE A 187 -0.03 -2.46 11.04
CA ILE A 187 0.93 -3.22 10.24
C ILE A 187 2.07 -3.67 11.16
N TYR A 188 2.48 -4.93 11.08
CA TYR A 188 3.58 -5.51 11.85
C TYR A 188 4.68 -5.93 10.87
N GLY A 189 5.79 -5.19 10.82
CA GLY A 189 6.94 -5.48 9.96
C GLY A 189 8.01 -6.32 10.66
N VAL A 190 8.60 -7.28 9.97
CA VAL A 190 9.76 -8.08 10.44
C VAL A 190 10.80 -8.20 9.32
N TYR A 191 12.07 -8.00 9.67
CA TYR A 191 13.17 -7.82 8.72
C TYR A 191 14.31 -8.85 8.92
N PRO A 192 15.06 -9.23 7.86
CA PRO A 192 16.14 -10.22 7.92
C PRO A 192 17.31 -9.88 8.87
N ASP A 193 17.48 -8.62 9.25
CA ASP A 193 18.51 -8.19 10.21
C ASP A 193 18.09 -8.36 11.69
N GLY A 194 16.87 -8.87 11.90
CA GLY A 194 16.27 -9.14 13.20
C GLY A 194 15.50 -7.96 13.79
N LYS A 195 15.44 -6.79 13.13
CA LYS A 195 14.52 -5.71 13.56
C LYS A 195 13.07 -6.06 13.23
N SER A 196 12.17 -5.38 13.92
CA SER A 196 10.74 -5.35 13.61
C SER A 196 10.17 -3.95 13.84
N ASP A 197 9.00 -3.68 13.30
CA ASP A 197 8.22 -2.48 13.62
C ASP A 197 6.72 -2.80 13.79
N VAL A 198 6.03 -1.85 14.40
CA VAL A 198 4.56 -1.78 14.38
C VAL A 198 4.15 -0.38 13.97
N THR A 199 3.43 -0.28 12.86
CA THR A 199 2.85 0.95 12.32
C THR A 199 1.33 0.95 12.53
N GLU A 200 0.83 1.92 13.28
CA GLU A 200 -0.59 2.13 13.60
C GLU A 200 -1.09 3.36 12.82
N ILE A 201 -2.19 3.25 12.07
CA ILE A 201 -2.72 4.30 11.18
C ILE A 201 -4.19 4.54 11.53
N CYS A 202 -4.57 5.80 11.78
CA CYS A 202 -5.96 6.21 11.95
C CYS A 202 -6.37 7.20 10.85
N TYR A 203 -7.16 6.71 9.90
CA TYR A 203 -7.65 7.47 8.75
C TYR A 203 -8.59 8.61 9.16
N LYS A 204 -9.37 8.43 10.23
CA LYS A 204 -10.31 9.45 10.75
C LYS A 204 -9.62 10.71 11.25
N THR A 205 -8.43 10.59 11.83
CA THR A 205 -7.63 11.73 12.33
C THR A 205 -6.50 12.13 11.38
N ASN A 206 -6.26 11.35 10.32
CA ASN A 206 -5.08 11.43 9.44
C ASN A 206 -3.77 11.47 10.24
N SER A 207 -3.62 10.49 11.13
CA SER A 207 -2.46 10.37 12.02
C SER A 207 -1.94 8.93 12.03
N SER A 208 -0.63 8.77 12.24
CA SER A 208 0.01 7.47 12.38
C SER A 208 1.06 7.44 13.50
N ARG A 209 1.39 6.23 13.96
CA ARG A 209 2.43 5.95 14.95
C ARG A 209 3.25 4.74 14.48
N LEU A 210 4.54 4.95 14.27
CA LEU A 210 5.54 3.91 14.05
C LEU A 210 6.26 3.64 15.37
N THR A 211 6.36 2.37 15.77
CA THR A 211 7.18 1.90 16.89
C THR A 211 8.17 0.87 16.35
N ALA A 212 9.47 1.21 16.34
CA ALA A 212 10.53 0.34 15.85
C ALA A 212 11.26 -0.36 16.99
N PHE A 213 11.71 -1.59 16.75
CA PHE A 213 12.34 -2.45 17.74
C PHE A 213 13.74 -2.90 17.29
N ASP A 214 14.66 -2.99 18.25
CA ASP A 214 15.98 -3.61 18.05
C ASP A 214 15.88 -5.14 17.90
N LYS A 215 16.98 -5.76 17.49
CA LYS A 215 17.10 -7.22 17.34
C LYS A 215 17.02 -8.05 18.63
N LYS A 216 16.63 -7.43 19.75
CA LYS A 216 16.34 -8.07 21.04
C LYS A 216 14.89 -7.82 21.49
N GLY A 217 14.09 -7.08 20.69
CA GLY A 217 12.72 -6.69 21.03
C GLY A 217 12.61 -5.46 21.95
N ASN A 218 13.70 -4.70 22.18
CA ASN A 218 13.59 -3.41 22.86
C ASN A 218 13.06 -2.36 21.89
N VAL A 219 12.27 -1.39 22.36
CA VAL A 219 11.94 -0.20 21.57
C VAL A 219 13.23 0.58 21.29
N ASP A 220 13.47 0.89 20.02
CA ASP A 220 14.57 1.73 19.53
C ASP A 220 14.09 3.18 19.34
N TYR A 221 12.95 3.36 18.66
CA TYR A 221 12.26 4.65 18.58
C TYR A 221 10.75 4.53 18.40
N VAL A 222 10.04 5.59 18.77
CA VAL A 222 8.61 5.81 18.47
C VAL A 222 8.48 7.13 17.72
N THR A 223 7.81 7.11 16.57
CA THR A 223 7.51 8.29 15.77
C THR A 223 6.00 8.44 15.61
N VAL A 224 5.44 9.56 16.04
CA VAL A 224 4.02 9.92 15.88
C VAL A 224 3.90 11.05 14.87
N LYS A 225 3.01 10.89 13.89
CA LYS A 225 2.68 11.89 12.87
C LYS A 225 1.20 12.25 12.95
N ASP A 226 0.91 13.55 12.93
CA ASP A 226 -0.43 14.10 12.66
C ASP A 226 -0.32 14.92 11.38
N SER A 227 -0.81 14.36 10.28
CA SER A 227 -0.73 14.97 8.95
C SER A 227 -1.65 16.18 8.81
N ASN A 228 -2.75 16.24 9.58
CA ASN A 228 -3.66 17.39 9.58
C ASN A 228 -3.06 18.62 10.27
N LYS A 229 -2.20 18.43 11.28
CA LYS A 229 -1.43 19.51 11.93
C LYS A 229 -0.04 19.73 11.32
N GLY A 230 0.39 18.86 10.40
CA GLY A 230 1.74 18.86 9.85
C GLY A 230 2.83 18.62 10.90
N THR A 231 2.55 17.84 11.96
CA THR A 231 3.49 17.62 13.07
C THR A 231 4.01 16.19 13.08
N VAL A 232 5.32 16.04 13.27
CA VAL A 232 5.99 14.76 13.52
C VAL A 232 6.79 14.88 14.82
N GLN A 233 6.58 13.95 15.76
CA GLN A 233 7.38 13.82 16.97
C GLN A 233 8.04 12.44 16.99
N SER A 234 9.36 12.40 17.16
CA SER A 234 10.15 11.18 17.28
C SER A 234 10.86 11.14 18.63
N THR A 235 10.73 10.01 19.33
CA THR A 235 11.40 9.72 20.61
C THR A 235 12.30 8.51 20.42
N GLN A 236 13.60 8.67 20.65
CA GLN A 236 14.58 7.57 20.65
C GLN A 236 14.77 7.05 22.07
N TYR A 237 14.95 5.74 22.21
CA TYR A 237 15.07 5.04 23.48
C TYR A 237 16.40 4.29 23.57
N LYS A 238 16.88 4.07 24.79
CA LYS A 238 18.02 3.19 25.09
C LYS A 238 17.70 2.40 26.36
N ASN A 239 17.68 1.07 26.26
CA ASN A 239 17.27 0.18 27.35
C ASN A 239 15.89 0.56 27.95
N GLY A 240 14.95 1.01 27.12
CA GLY A 240 13.62 1.47 27.55
C GLY A 240 13.53 2.91 28.07
N VAL A 241 14.65 3.61 28.27
CA VAL A 241 14.67 5.01 28.71
C VAL A 241 14.71 5.96 27.50
N PRO A 242 13.85 6.99 27.40
CA PRO A 242 13.99 8.03 26.37
C PRO A 242 15.34 8.75 26.47
N VAL A 243 16.09 8.80 25.37
CA VAL A 243 17.41 9.48 25.29
C VAL A 243 17.41 10.71 24.40
N LYS A 244 16.43 10.84 23.50
CA LYS A 244 16.24 12.01 22.64
C LYS A 244 14.77 12.14 22.27
N ILE A 245 14.24 13.37 22.34
CA ILE A 245 12.96 13.73 21.72
C ILE A 245 13.27 14.80 20.67
N SER A 246 12.66 14.70 19.50
CA SER A 246 12.70 15.71 18.44
C SER A 246 11.32 15.90 17.85
N GLN A 247 10.86 17.14 17.75
CA GLN A 247 9.59 17.50 17.14
C GLN A 247 9.83 18.41 15.93
N THR A 248 9.25 18.05 14.80
CA THR A 248 9.15 18.88 13.61
C THR A 248 7.70 19.30 13.44
N LYS A 249 7.48 20.56 13.07
CA LYS A 249 6.19 21.05 12.61
C LYS A 249 6.38 21.76 11.29
N ASN A 250 5.58 21.40 10.30
CA ASN A 250 5.52 22.07 9.02
C ASN A 250 5.02 23.50 9.23
N THR A 251 5.79 24.46 8.74
CA THR A 251 5.52 25.90 8.76
C THR A 251 5.72 26.44 7.36
N VAL A 252 4.98 27.47 6.96
CA VAL A 252 5.22 28.14 5.68
C VAL A 252 6.65 28.67 5.63
N ILE A 253 7.38 28.30 4.58
CA ILE A 253 8.75 28.75 4.30
C ILE A 253 8.81 29.57 3.00
N PRO A 254 9.75 30.52 2.87
CA PRO A 254 10.00 31.19 1.60
C PRO A 254 10.41 30.17 0.52
N ASN A 255 9.90 30.37 -0.71
CA ASN A 255 10.29 29.57 -1.86
C ASN A 255 11.70 29.96 -2.34
N SER A 256 12.73 29.42 -1.69
CA SER A 256 14.15 29.73 -1.94
C SER A 256 14.67 29.25 -3.31
N ILE A 257 13.94 28.36 -3.97
CA ILE A 257 14.31 27.74 -5.25
C ILE A 257 13.63 28.39 -6.47
N ASN A 258 12.73 29.36 -6.25
CA ASN A 258 11.99 30.10 -7.29
C ASN A 258 11.19 29.25 -8.31
N LYS A 259 10.93 27.96 -8.02
CA LYS A 259 10.07 27.10 -8.84
C LYS A 259 8.63 27.14 -8.36
N ASN A 260 7.66 27.28 -9.27
CA ASN A 260 6.24 27.23 -8.96
C ASN A 260 5.50 26.18 -9.81
N PRO A 261 5.41 24.92 -9.35
CA PRO A 261 4.74 23.86 -10.10
C PRO A 261 3.24 24.09 -10.29
N MET A 262 2.60 24.94 -9.47
CA MET A 262 1.18 25.32 -9.66
C MET A 262 0.95 26.20 -10.91
N THR A 263 2.01 26.73 -11.52
CA THR A 263 1.95 27.50 -12.78
C THR A 263 2.57 26.76 -13.98
N ASP A 264 3.01 25.51 -13.79
CA ASP A 264 3.50 24.69 -14.90
C ASP A 264 2.31 24.03 -15.63
N SER A 265 2.13 24.38 -16.90
CA SER A 265 1.03 23.86 -17.74
C SER A 265 1.12 22.36 -18.02
N GLU A 266 2.30 21.77 -17.94
CA GLU A 266 2.49 20.32 -18.14
C GLU A 266 1.97 19.52 -16.94
N LEU A 267 2.04 20.09 -15.75
CA LEU A 267 1.63 19.47 -14.48
C LEU A 267 0.13 19.55 -14.20
N VAL A 268 -0.63 20.36 -14.95
CA VAL A 268 -2.09 20.46 -14.80
C VAL A 268 -2.74 19.10 -15.10
N PRO A 269 -3.47 18.49 -14.15
CA PRO A 269 -4.11 17.19 -14.37
C PRO A 269 -5.05 17.20 -15.56
N THR A 270 -5.00 16.16 -16.37
CA THR A 270 -5.96 15.92 -17.45
C THR A 270 -7.39 15.85 -16.87
N ASN A 271 -8.40 16.22 -17.66
CA ASN A 271 -9.79 16.11 -17.21
C ASN A 271 -10.19 14.63 -16.97
N PRO A 272 -10.95 14.31 -15.90
CA PRO A 272 -11.47 12.97 -15.67
C PRO A 272 -12.34 12.49 -16.84
N ILE A 273 -12.22 11.22 -17.20
CA ILE A 273 -12.94 10.62 -18.32
C ILE A 273 -14.26 10.02 -17.85
N ASN A 274 -15.35 10.41 -18.51
CA ASN A 274 -16.61 9.68 -18.50
C ASN A 274 -16.84 9.12 -19.92
N LEU A 275 -16.94 7.80 -20.04
CA LEU A 275 -17.12 7.16 -21.35
C LEU A 275 -18.53 7.39 -21.92
N GLY A 276 -19.57 7.31 -21.09
CA GLY A 276 -20.97 7.48 -21.53
C GLY A 276 -21.57 6.32 -22.36
N TYR A 277 -20.81 5.28 -22.68
CA TYR A 277 -21.22 4.06 -23.41
C TYR A 277 -20.57 2.81 -22.80
N ASP A 278 -21.08 1.61 -23.11
CA ASP A 278 -20.33 0.36 -22.87
C ASP A 278 -19.35 0.12 -24.04
N PRO A 279 -18.03 0.03 -23.79
CA PRO A 279 -17.03 -0.25 -24.82
C PRO A 279 -17.28 -1.50 -25.67
N LYS A 280 -18.07 -2.48 -25.22
CA LYS A 280 -18.35 -3.72 -25.96
C LYS A 280 -19.32 -3.52 -27.12
N ASP A 281 -20.21 -2.54 -26.99
CA ASP A 281 -21.24 -2.19 -27.98
C ASP A 281 -20.70 -1.34 -29.14
N VAL A 282 -19.45 -0.88 -29.02
CA VAL A 282 -18.72 -0.15 -30.07
C VAL A 282 -18.68 -0.99 -31.36
N GLN A 283 -18.93 -0.31 -32.48
CA GLN A 283 -18.87 -0.87 -33.82
C GLN A 283 -17.47 -0.66 -34.40
N GLY A 284 -16.89 -1.71 -34.97
CA GLY A 284 -15.51 -1.75 -35.44
C GLY A 284 -15.00 -3.18 -35.61
N ASP A 285 -13.80 -3.32 -36.16
CA ASP A 285 -13.17 -4.62 -36.37
C ASP A 285 -12.78 -5.25 -35.03
N LYS A 286 -13.21 -6.50 -34.79
CA LYS A 286 -13.06 -7.18 -33.50
C LYS A 286 -11.99 -8.26 -33.56
N SER A 287 -11.02 -8.20 -32.64
CA SER A 287 -10.01 -9.23 -32.43
C SER A 287 -10.35 -10.06 -31.19
N TYR A 288 -9.87 -11.32 -31.15
CA TYR A 288 -10.22 -12.27 -30.10
C TYR A 288 -9.00 -13.06 -29.63
N TYR A 289 -8.92 -13.28 -28.33
CA TYR A 289 -8.02 -14.24 -27.70
C TYR A 289 -8.37 -15.68 -28.11
N SER A 290 -7.40 -16.60 -28.00
CA SER A 290 -7.59 -18.03 -28.36
C SER A 290 -8.64 -18.78 -27.51
N ASN A 291 -9.12 -18.19 -26.42
CA ASN A 291 -10.24 -18.71 -25.61
C ASN A 291 -11.62 -18.15 -26.05
N GLY A 292 -11.67 -17.35 -27.11
CA GLY A 292 -12.88 -16.69 -27.62
C GLY A 292 -13.28 -15.41 -26.88
N ALA A 293 -12.52 -14.95 -25.89
CA ALA A 293 -12.73 -13.63 -25.29
C ALA A 293 -12.36 -12.52 -26.28
N LEU A 294 -13.12 -11.43 -26.26
CA LEU A 294 -12.79 -10.21 -27.01
C LEU A 294 -11.44 -9.67 -26.54
N GLU A 295 -10.52 -9.39 -27.47
CA GLU A 295 -9.20 -8.78 -27.21
C GLU A 295 -9.24 -7.28 -27.51
N SER A 296 -9.74 -6.89 -28.69
CA SER A 296 -9.93 -5.48 -29.04
C SER A 296 -11.13 -5.23 -29.94
N ILE A 297 -11.59 -3.98 -29.95
CA ILE A 297 -12.42 -3.40 -31.01
C ILE A 297 -11.63 -2.23 -31.58
N THR A 298 -11.48 -2.18 -32.91
CA THR A 298 -10.77 -1.13 -33.64
C THR A 298 -11.76 -0.36 -34.51
N THR A 299 -11.89 0.94 -34.27
CA THR A 299 -12.87 1.80 -34.94
C THR A 299 -12.13 2.93 -35.65
N MET A 300 -12.36 3.07 -36.95
CA MET A 300 -11.95 4.25 -37.71
C MET A 300 -12.90 5.41 -37.37
N THR A 301 -12.34 6.56 -37.01
CA THR A 301 -13.09 7.81 -36.75
C THR A 301 -12.53 8.93 -37.63
N ASP A 302 -13.28 10.03 -37.76
CA ASP A 302 -12.84 11.21 -38.52
C ASP A 302 -11.50 11.80 -38.01
N ASN A 303 -11.12 11.50 -36.77
CA ASN A 303 -9.92 12.00 -36.10
C ASN A 303 -8.79 10.95 -35.98
N GLY A 304 -8.94 9.76 -36.57
CA GLY A 304 -7.96 8.67 -36.50
C GLY A 304 -8.53 7.35 -35.98
N VAL A 305 -7.64 6.42 -35.63
CA VAL A 305 -7.98 5.07 -35.18
C VAL A 305 -8.13 5.03 -33.67
N VAL A 306 -9.30 4.65 -33.19
CA VAL A 306 -9.56 4.36 -31.77
C VAL A 306 -9.56 2.84 -31.57
N MET A 307 -8.82 2.35 -30.58
CA MET A 307 -8.80 0.93 -30.23
C MET A 307 -9.10 0.73 -28.74
N HIS A 308 -10.24 0.09 -28.45
CA HIS A 308 -10.59 -0.41 -27.12
C HIS A 308 -9.93 -1.78 -26.93
N LYS A 309 -9.16 -1.94 -25.85
CA LYS A 309 -8.50 -3.20 -25.46
C LYS A 309 -9.15 -3.79 -24.23
N PHE A 310 -9.22 -5.11 -24.18
CA PHE A 310 -9.80 -5.90 -23.10
C PHE A 310 -8.78 -6.91 -22.56
N ASN A 311 -8.98 -7.41 -21.34
CA ASN A 311 -8.26 -8.57 -20.80
C ASN A 311 -8.97 -9.88 -21.23
N PRO A 312 -8.33 -11.06 -21.10
CA PRO A 312 -8.96 -12.36 -21.40
C PRO A 312 -10.18 -12.74 -20.54
N ASP A 313 -10.50 -11.96 -19.50
CA ASP A 313 -11.75 -12.08 -18.71
C ASP A 313 -12.89 -11.19 -19.23
N GLY A 314 -12.66 -10.44 -20.32
CA GLY A 314 -13.62 -9.51 -20.91
C GLY A 314 -13.77 -8.19 -20.16
N THR A 315 -12.88 -7.84 -19.23
CA THR A 315 -12.81 -6.48 -18.66
C THR A 315 -12.04 -5.54 -19.58
N LEU A 316 -12.45 -4.26 -19.67
CA LEU A 316 -11.68 -3.24 -20.40
C LEU A 316 -10.32 -3.03 -19.71
N SER A 317 -9.24 -3.09 -20.49
CA SER A 317 -7.85 -2.86 -20.04
C SER A 317 -7.30 -1.52 -20.52
N GLY A 318 -7.78 -1.00 -21.67
CA GLY A 318 -7.35 0.32 -22.15
C GLY A 318 -8.16 0.83 -23.34
N ILE A 319 -7.94 2.09 -23.69
CA ILE A 319 -8.41 2.73 -24.93
C ILE A 319 -7.26 3.57 -25.46
N MET A 320 -6.89 3.38 -26.73
CA MET A 320 -5.84 4.15 -27.40
C MET A 320 -6.46 4.96 -28.54
N ASN A 321 -6.09 6.23 -28.67
CA ASN A 321 -6.31 7.02 -29.88
C ASN A 321 -4.98 7.14 -30.65
N GLN A 322 -4.99 6.79 -31.94
CA GLN A 322 -3.87 6.95 -32.87
C GLN A 322 -4.30 7.90 -34.00
N SER A 323 -3.84 9.14 -33.87
CA SER A 323 -4.11 10.31 -34.71
C SER A 323 -2.83 10.93 -35.29
N GLY A 324 -1.67 10.64 -34.70
CA GLY A 324 -0.36 11.22 -35.05
C GLY A 324 -0.13 12.64 -34.56
N LYS A 325 -1.06 13.22 -33.77
CA LYS A 325 -0.92 14.56 -33.17
C LYS A 325 -1.46 14.63 -31.73
N ASP A 326 -2.63 14.06 -31.49
CA ASP A 326 -3.31 13.98 -30.19
C ASP A 326 -3.41 12.52 -29.74
N ASP A 327 -2.27 11.83 -29.75
CA ASP A 327 -2.17 10.43 -29.35
C ASP A 327 -2.30 10.32 -27.82
N LYS A 328 -3.32 9.57 -27.39
CA LYS A 328 -3.68 9.42 -25.98
C LYS A 328 -3.99 7.97 -25.65
N THR A 329 -3.42 7.47 -24.56
CA THR A 329 -3.62 6.11 -24.07
C THR A 329 -4.25 6.15 -22.68
N ILE A 330 -5.45 5.61 -22.57
CA ILE A 330 -6.18 5.44 -21.32
C ILE A 330 -5.93 4.01 -20.84
N ILE A 331 -5.39 3.81 -19.64
CA ILE A 331 -5.07 2.48 -19.09
C ILE A 331 -5.93 2.23 -17.85
N PHE A 332 -6.77 1.21 -17.89
CA PHE A 332 -7.66 0.84 -16.77
C PHE A 332 -7.00 -0.24 -15.93
N ASN A 333 -6.64 0.14 -14.70
CA ASN A 333 -5.88 -0.68 -13.79
C ASN A 333 -6.69 -1.06 -12.55
N ARG A 334 -6.16 -2.04 -11.80
CA ARG A 334 -6.72 -2.46 -10.53
C ARG A 334 -5.60 -2.82 -9.56
N THR A 335 -5.68 -2.36 -8.32
CA THR A 335 -4.77 -2.82 -7.27
C THR A 335 -5.04 -4.29 -6.94
N SER A 336 -4.12 -4.94 -6.25
CA SER A 336 -4.26 -6.33 -5.82
C SER A 336 -5.45 -6.55 -4.85
N GLU A 337 -5.90 -5.51 -4.15
CA GLU A 337 -7.12 -5.50 -3.30
C GLU A 337 -8.41 -5.19 -4.07
N GLY A 338 -8.32 -5.04 -5.39
CA GLY A 338 -9.48 -4.78 -6.24
C GLY A 338 -9.85 -3.31 -6.42
N GLN A 339 -9.10 -2.36 -5.82
CA GLN A 339 -9.37 -0.92 -6.00
C GLN A 339 -9.12 -0.50 -7.45
N LYS A 340 -10.00 0.31 -8.02
CA LYS A 340 -9.91 0.76 -9.42
C LYS A 340 -9.19 2.09 -9.54
N TYR A 341 -8.22 2.17 -10.43
CA TYR A 341 -7.60 3.43 -10.84
C TYR A 341 -7.39 3.39 -12.36
N TYR A 342 -7.22 4.56 -12.98
CA TYR A 342 -6.83 4.63 -14.38
C TYR A 342 -5.80 5.73 -14.61
N SER A 343 -5.01 5.58 -15.66
CA SER A 343 -4.11 6.64 -16.12
C SER A 343 -4.51 7.10 -17.52
N VAL A 344 -4.14 8.34 -17.83
CA VAL A 344 -4.22 8.95 -19.17
C VAL A 344 -2.83 9.44 -19.52
N GLU A 345 -2.21 8.74 -20.46
CA GLU A 345 -0.92 9.09 -21.06
C GLU A 345 -1.17 9.94 -22.31
N GLU A 346 -0.49 11.09 -22.39
CA GLU A 346 -0.57 12.09 -23.46
C GLU A 346 0.88 12.36 -23.94
N LYS A 347 1.16 12.22 -25.23
CA LYS A 347 2.47 12.63 -25.78
C LYS A 347 2.52 14.17 -25.85
N LEU A 348 3.56 14.79 -25.29
CA LEU A 348 3.75 16.25 -25.34
C LEU A 348 4.70 16.67 -26.47
N ASP A 349 5.81 15.94 -26.64
CA ASP A 349 6.81 16.13 -27.69
C ASP A 349 7.51 14.77 -27.98
N ASP A 350 8.43 14.71 -28.94
CA ASP A 350 9.31 13.55 -29.10
C ASP A 350 10.10 13.28 -27.81
N ASP A 351 10.09 12.01 -27.38
CA ASP A 351 10.61 11.50 -26.09
C ASP A 351 9.95 12.04 -24.80
N VAL A 352 9.01 12.99 -24.88
CA VAL A 352 8.35 13.63 -23.71
C VAL A 352 6.88 13.22 -23.58
N TYR A 353 6.56 12.58 -22.44
CA TYR A 353 5.24 12.02 -22.16
C TYR A 353 4.70 12.52 -20.82
N LYS A 354 3.39 12.77 -20.76
CA LYS A 354 2.66 13.14 -19.55
C LYS A 354 1.65 12.06 -19.20
N THR A 355 1.63 11.63 -17.94
CA THR A 355 0.69 10.63 -17.44
C THR A 355 -0.07 11.19 -16.23
N THR A 356 -1.37 11.44 -16.39
CA THR A 356 -2.28 11.75 -15.27
C THR A 356 -2.90 10.46 -14.75
N ILE A 357 -2.65 10.14 -13.48
CA ILE A 357 -3.25 9.01 -12.75
C ILE A 357 -4.45 9.51 -11.93
N PHE A 358 -5.52 8.74 -11.91
CA PHE A 358 -6.76 9.02 -11.16
C PHE A 358 -7.04 7.86 -10.18
N ASN A 359 -6.89 8.14 -8.89
CA ASN A 359 -7.05 7.16 -7.81
C ASN A 359 -8.52 7.03 -7.36
N GLN A 360 -8.87 5.91 -6.71
CA GLN A 360 -10.25 5.64 -6.29
C GLN A 360 -10.79 6.62 -5.24
N ASP A 361 -9.92 7.25 -4.45
CA ASP A 361 -10.27 8.25 -3.44
C ASP A 361 -10.49 9.66 -4.02
N GLY A 362 -10.25 9.83 -5.32
CA GLY A 362 -10.34 11.09 -6.06
C GLY A 362 -9.03 11.85 -6.17
N SER A 363 -7.96 11.44 -5.46
CA SER A 363 -6.62 12.02 -5.62
C SER A 363 -6.05 11.77 -7.03
N LYS A 364 -5.10 12.60 -7.43
CA LYS A 364 -4.50 12.56 -8.77
C LYS A 364 -3.00 12.74 -8.68
N GLU A 365 -2.29 12.17 -9.64
CA GLU A 365 -0.84 12.30 -9.78
C GLU A 365 -0.53 12.61 -11.24
N VAL A 366 0.37 13.55 -11.51
CA VAL A 366 0.75 13.95 -12.87
C VAL A 366 2.25 13.81 -13.01
N VAL A 367 2.67 12.81 -13.78
CA VAL A 367 4.09 12.53 -14.08
C VAL A 367 4.40 13.04 -15.48
N VAL A 368 5.45 13.82 -15.64
CA VAL A 368 5.98 14.26 -16.94
C VAL A 368 7.39 13.72 -17.08
N MET A 369 7.60 12.81 -18.03
CA MET A 369 8.85 12.09 -18.23
C MET A 369 9.49 12.46 -19.58
N ASP A 370 10.72 12.96 -19.51
CA ASP A 370 11.60 13.21 -20.66
C ASP A 370 12.63 12.07 -20.72
N ASN A 371 12.41 11.14 -21.66
CA ASN A 371 13.24 9.94 -21.81
C ASN A 371 14.64 10.25 -22.37
N LYS A 372 14.78 11.37 -23.09
CA LYS A 372 15.98 11.79 -23.81
C LYS A 372 17.00 12.43 -22.89
N ASN A 373 16.54 13.36 -22.05
CA ASN A 373 17.36 13.98 -21.00
C ASN A 373 17.48 13.08 -19.76
N LYS A 374 16.53 12.15 -19.56
CA LYS A 374 16.36 11.29 -18.38
C LYS A 374 16.00 12.11 -17.14
N SER A 375 14.92 12.86 -17.28
CA SER A 375 14.36 13.71 -16.23
C SER A 375 12.86 13.50 -16.07
N GLU A 376 12.38 13.66 -14.85
CA GLU A 376 10.98 13.45 -14.47
C GLU A 376 10.52 14.61 -13.58
N LYS A 377 9.32 15.13 -13.85
CA LYS A 377 8.54 15.95 -12.93
C LYS A 377 7.36 15.12 -12.42
N ASN A 378 6.98 15.26 -11.15
CA ASN A 378 5.79 14.61 -10.60
C ASN A 378 5.03 15.60 -9.69
N ALA A 379 3.73 15.76 -9.90
CA ALA A 379 2.85 16.59 -9.10
C ALA A 379 1.68 15.78 -8.51
N VAL A 380 1.57 15.73 -7.19
CA VAL A 380 0.54 14.98 -6.45
C VAL A 380 -0.53 15.95 -5.94
N TYR A 381 -1.77 15.70 -6.34
CA TYR A 381 -2.95 16.52 -6.02
C TYR A 381 -3.93 15.75 -5.12
N SER A 382 -4.43 16.44 -4.09
CA SER A 382 -5.52 15.94 -3.26
C SER A 382 -6.80 15.75 -4.09
N LYS A 383 -7.74 14.96 -3.55
CA LYS A 383 -9.10 14.80 -4.13
C LYS A 383 -9.84 16.12 -4.32
N ASP A 384 -9.50 17.14 -3.51
CA ASP A 384 -10.12 18.46 -3.52
C ASP A 384 -9.45 19.40 -4.56
N GLY A 385 -8.40 18.93 -5.26
CA GLY A 385 -7.70 19.63 -6.33
C GLY A 385 -6.46 20.42 -5.90
N ASN A 386 -6.10 20.42 -4.60
CA ASN A 386 -4.93 21.13 -4.10
C ASN A 386 -3.65 20.34 -4.41
N LEU A 387 -2.59 21.01 -4.88
CA LEU A 387 -1.25 20.41 -4.95
C LEU A 387 -0.75 20.14 -3.52
N GLU A 388 -0.37 18.91 -3.21
CA GLU A 388 0.19 18.53 -1.90
C GLU A 388 1.71 18.31 -1.99
N LYS A 389 2.21 17.79 -3.12
CA LYS A 389 3.64 17.56 -3.36
C LYS A 389 4.05 17.82 -4.80
N TYR A 390 5.29 18.23 -4.96
CA TYR A 390 6.00 18.24 -6.24
C TYR A 390 7.34 17.53 -6.08
N PHE A 391 7.74 16.76 -7.08
CA PHE A 391 9.06 16.17 -7.21
C PHE A 391 9.68 16.54 -8.56
N GLU A 392 10.99 16.66 -8.59
CA GLU A 392 11.76 16.77 -9.82
C GLU A 392 13.02 15.91 -9.71
N TYR A 393 13.34 15.19 -10.78
CA TYR A 393 14.51 14.33 -10.88
C TYR A 393 15.23 14.60 -12.20
N SER A 394 16.55 14.79 -12.13
CA SER A 394 17.49 14.66 -13.23
C SER A 394 18.58 13.67 -12.81
N LYS A 395 19.48 13.25 -13.71
CA LYS A 395 20.53 12.25 -13.44
C LYS A 395 21.27 12.45 -12.11
N ASP A 396 21.55 13.71 -11.78
CA ASP A 396 22.40 14.11 -10.66
C ASP A 396 21.64 14.93 -9.59
N ASP A 397 20.53 15.61 -9.96
CA ASP A 397 19.71 16.42 -9.05
C ASP A 397 18.40 15.72 -8.65
N LYS A 398 18.00 15.87 -7.38
CA LYS A 398 16.66 15.49 -6.89
C LYS A 398 16.07 16.64 -6.09
N MET A 399 14.76 16.82 -6.20
CA MET A 399 14.02 17.85 -5.50
C MET A 399 12.66 17.30 -5.06
N MET A 400 12.23 17.63 -3.83
CA MET A 400 10.84 17.50 -3.40
C MET A 400 10.38 18.79 -2.71
N MET A 401 9.23 19.32 -3.11
CA MET A 401 8.49 20.35 -2.40
C MET A 401 7.24 19.73 -1.76
N GLU A 402 6.92 20.11 -0.52
CA GLU A 402 5.61 19.84 0.08
C GLU A 402 4.86 21.15 0.30
N PHE A 403 3.53 21.10 0.14
CA PHE A 403 2.64 22.26 0.20
C PHE A 403 1.56 22.09 1.28
N ASP A 404 1.06 23.19 1.83
CA ASP A 404 -0.14 23.19 2.66
C ASP A 404 -1.44 23.24 1.84
N LYS A 405 -2.59 23.17 2.54
CA LYS A 405 -3.93 23.22 1.92
C LYS A 405 -4.30 24.61 1.35
N GLN A 406 -3.38 25.57 1.38
CA GLN A 406 -3.49 26.89 0.78
C GLN A 406 -2.49 27.08 -0.39
N GLY A 407 -1.68 26.06 -0.70
CA GLY A 407 -0.65 26.11 -1.74
C GLY A 407 0.66 26.77 -1.32
N ASN A 408 0.86 27.08 -0.02
CA ASN A 408 2.14 27.61 0.45
C ASN A 408 3.17 26.48 0.56
N VAL A 409 4.43 26.76 0.24
CA VAL A 409 5.53 25.81 0.46
C VAL A 409 5.75 25.65 1.97
N ILE A 410 5.75 24.40 2.44
CA ILE A 410 6.02 24.06 3.85
C ILE A 410 7.28 23.20 4.02
N ASN A 411 7.87 22.71 2.93
CA ASN A 411 9.07 21.88 2.94
C ASN A 411 9.77 21.92 1.58
N ILE A 412 11.11 21.91 1.58
CA ILE A 412 11.96 21.74 0.38
C ILE A 412 13.09 20.78 0.75
N TYR A 413 13.26 19.73 -0.05
CA TYR A 413 14.37 18.78 0.01
C TYR A 413 15.12 18.82 -1.32
N ASN A 414 16.43 19.01 -1.26
CA ASN A 414 17.37 18.90 -2.38
C ASN A 414 18.56 18.02 -1.92
#